data_AF-A0A8T3KRA3-F1
#
_entry.id   AF-A0A8T3KRA3-F1
#
_cell.length_a   1.000
_cell.length_b   1.000
_cell.length_c   1.000
_cell.angle_alpha   90.00
_cell.angle_beta   90.00
_cell.angle_gamma   90.00
#
_symmetry.space_group_name_H-M   'P 1'
#
loop_
_entity.id
_entity.type
_entity.pdbx_description
1 polymer ?
#
loop_
_entity_poly.entity_id
_entity_poly.type
_entity_poly.pdbx_seq_one_letter_code
_entity_poly.pdbx_strand_id
1 'polypeptide(L)' 'MRPSKIRQGAEIIVSPEFGGGKPVHAFYMKRVPARGRGRPAVNYLRFPSYAGLNGPDDDGTCTMSDYDLSRRGKVIGDKR' A
#
# COMPACT_ATOMS: atom_id res chain seq x y z
N MET A 1 -7.24 4.27 8.32
CA MET A 1 -6.41 5.47 7.99
C MET A 1 -7.01 6.21 6.79
N ARG A 2 -6.59 7.43 6.44
CA ARG A 2 -7.08 8.15 5.24
C ARG A 2 -6.03 8.12 4.12
N PRO A 3 -6.15 7.26 3.08
CA PRO A 3 -5.13 7.10 2.03
C PRO A 3 -4.77 8.39 1.29
N SER A 4 -5.75 9.25 1.05
CA SER A 4 -5.56 10.55 0.38
C SER A 4 -4.66 11.54 1.13
N LYS A 5 -4.33 11.28 2.39
CA LYS A 5 -3.47 12.15 3.21
C LYS A 5 -2.06 11.58 3.43
N ILE A 6 -1.77 10.38 2.91
CA ILE A 6 -0.46 9.78 3.07
C ILE A 6 0.53 10.46 2.12
N ARG A 7 1.69 10.81 2.64
CA ARG A 7 2.79 11.34 1.84
C ARG A 7 3.53 10.22 1.11
N GLN A 8 3.99 10.50 -0.09
CA GLN A 8 4.90 9.62 -0.82
C GLN A 8 6.16 9.36 0.01
N GLY A 9 6.59 8.10 0.07
CA GLY A 9 7.71 7.62 0.87
C GLY A 9 7.36 7.27 2.32
N ALA A 10 6.13 7.53 2.79
CA ALA A 10 5.74 7.20 4.16
C ALA A 10 5.80 5.68 4.40
N GLU A 11 6.26 5.31 5.59
CA GLU A 11 6.33 3.90 5.99
C GLU A 11 4.99 3.45 6.56
N ILE A 12 4.49 2.32 6.05
CA ILE A 12 3.20 1.73 6.38
C ILE A 12 3.40 0.28 6.82
N ILE A 13 2.76 -0.11 7.91
CA ILE A 13 2.53 -1.52 8.22
C ILE A 13 1.17 -1.92 7.64
N VAL A 14 1.14 -3.00 6.88
CA VAL A 14 -0.09 -3.58 6.31
C VAL A 14 -0.38 -4.91 6.96
N SER A 15 -1.53 -5.02 7.62
CA SER A 15 -2.01 -6.29 8.16
C SER A 15 -2.52 -7.21 7.03
N PRO A 16 -2.34 -8.53 7.13
CA PRO A 16 -2.92 -9.48 6.19
C PRO A 16 -4.44 -9.49 6.28
N GLU A 17 -5.09 -9.92 5.20
CA GLU A 17 -6.56 -9.95 5.09
C GLU A 17 -7.18 -11.01 5.99
N PHE A 18 -6.55 -12.18 6.02
CA PHE A 18 -6.99 -13.32 6.81
C PHE A 18 -6.15 -13.39 8.09
N GLY A 19 -6.84 -13.56 9.24
CA GLY A 19 -6.20 -13.65 10.54
C GLY A 19 -5.23 -14.83 10.59
N GLY A 20 -3.93 -14.56 10.61
CA GLY A 20 -2.89 -15.59 10.64
C GLY A 20 -1.56 -15.16 10.05
N GLY A 21 -1.54 -14.18 9.14
CA GLY A 21 -0.29 -13.62 8.64
C GLY A 21 0.33 -12.59 9.60
N LYS A 22 1.65 -12.41 9.51
CA LYS A 22 2.34 -11.30 10.19
C LYS A 22 2.10 -9.99 9.43
N PRO A 23 1.98 -8.84 10.13
CA PRO A 23 1.99 -7.55 9.47
C PRO A 23 3.28 -7.34 8.67
N VAL A 24 3.17 -6.70 7.51
CA VAL A 24 4.29 -6.52 6.58
C VAL A 24 4.57 -5.03 6.39
N HIS A 25 5.86 -4.67 6.31
CA HIS A 25 6.29 -3.30 6.04
C HIS A 25 6.17 -2.97 4.55
N ALA A 26 5.70 -1.77 4.26
CA ALA A 26 5.55 -1.22 2.92
C ALA A 26 5.88 0.27 2.90
N PHE A 27 6.25 0.77 1.73
CA PHE A 27 6.41 2.19 1.47
C PHE A 27 5.29 2.69 0.56
N TYR A 28 4.68 3.80 0.94
CA TYR A 28 3.64 4.42 0.12
C TYR A 28 4.26 5.12 -1.09
N MET A 29 3.92 4.68 -2.30
CA MET A 29 4.51 5.24 -3.52
C MET A 29 3.65 6.36 -4.07
N LYS A 30 2.37 6.09 -4.34
CA LYS A 30 1.44 7.07 -4.90
C LYS A 30 0.00 6.58 -4.80
N ARG A 31 -0.94 7.50 -5.04
CA ARG A 31 -2.35 7.19 -5.25
C ARG A 31 -2.83 7.75 -6.57
N VAL A 32 -3.56 6.92 -7.31
CA VAL A 32 -4.32 7.31 -8.48
C VAL A 32 -5.77 7.52 -8.05
N PRO A 33 -6.31 8.75 -8.09
CA PRO A 33 -7.69 9.02 -7.74
C PRO A 33 -8.69 8.29 -8.65
N ALA A 34 -9.90 8.09 -8.15
CA ALA A 34 -10.99 7.51 -8.93
C ALA A 34 -11.30 8.37 -10.18
N ARG A 35 -11.56 7.71 -11.32
CA ARG A 35 -11.89 8.38 -12.61
C ARG A 35 -13.31 8.04 -13.07
N GLY A 36 -14.29 8.39 -12.24
CA GLY A 36 -15.71 8.14 -12.51
C GLY A 36 -16.17 6.71 -12.16
N ARG A 37 -17.36 6.34 -12.65
CA ARG A 37 -18.02 5.08 -12.31
C ARG A 37 -17.19 3.88 -12.76
N GLY A 38 -17.03 2.89 -11.89
CA GLY A 38 -16.30 1.65 -12.17
C GLY A 38 -14.77 1.77 -12.14
N ARG A 39 -14.22 2.96 -11.86
CA ARG A 39 -12.77 3.18 -11.76
C ARG A 39 -12.41 3.69 -10.36
N PRO A 40 -12.36 2.80 -9.35
CA PRO A 40 -12.07 3.21 -7.97
C PRO A 40 -10.64 3.75 -7.84
N ALA A 41 -10.37 4.46 -6.75
CA ALA A 41 -9.03 4.92 -6.44
C ALA A 41 -8.11 3.74 -6.11
N VAL A 42 -6.86 3.83 -6.58
CA VAL A 42 -5.85 2.78 -6.42
C VAL A 42 -4.61 3.38 -5.78
N ASN A 43 -4.11 2.72 -4.74
CA ASN A 43 -2.87 3.06 -4.05
C ASN A 43 -1.78 2.09 -4.51
N TYR A 44 -0.57 2.61 -4.69
CA TYR A 44 0.61 1.83 -5.02
C TYR A 44 1.51 1.80 -3.79
N LEU A 45 1.82 0.59 -3.34
CA LEU A 45 2.65 0.33 -2.17
C LEU A 45 3.82 -0.54 -2.60
N ARG A 46 5.04 -0.18 -2.21
CA ARG A 46 6.21 -1.02 -2.44
C ARG A 46 6.46 -1.88 -1.22
N PHE A 47 6.43 -3.20 -1.39
CA PHE A 47 6.75 -4.18 -0.36
C PHE A 47 8.13 -4.79 -0.67
N PRO A 48 9.22 -4.33 -0.03
CA PRO A 48 10.55 -4.87 -0.33
C PRO A 48 10.66 -6.39 -0.16
N SER A 49 9.87 -6.97 0.76
CA SER A 49 9.81 -8.42 0.97
C SER A 49 9.20 -9.19 -0.20
N TYR A 50 8.52 -8.51 -1.13
CA TYR A 50 7.90 -9.12 -2.31
C TYR A 50 8.71 -8.87 -3.58
N ALA A 51 9.81 -8.13 -3.51
CA ALA A 51 10.67 -7.90 -4.66
C ALA A 51 11.21 -9.24 -5.20
N GLY A 52 11.20 -9.39 -6.52
CA GLY A 52 11.64 -10.60 -7.22
C GLY A 52 10.63 -11.76 -7.24
N LEU A 53 9.45 -11.63 -6.62
CA LEU A 53 8.45 -12.72 -6.62
C LEU A 53 7.79 -12.90 -7.99
N ASN A 54 7.68 -11.83 -8.78
CA ASN A 54 7.11 -11.85 -10.13
C ASN A 54 8.14 -11.52 -11.21
N GLY A 55 9.35 -12.10 -11.11
CA GLY A 55 10.44 -11.94 -12.07
C GLY A 55 11.52 -10.94 -11.64
N PRO A 56 12.61 -10.83 -12.42
CA PRO A 56 13.80 -10.07 -12.02
C PRO A 56 13.58 -8.55 -11.91
N ASP A 57 12.58 -8.01 -12.62
CA ASP A 57 12.25 -6.58 -12.60
C ASP A 57 11.14 -6.23 -11.60
N ASP A 58 10.64 -7.20 -10.82
CA ASP A 58 9.62 -6.96 -9.80
C ASP A 58 10.23 -6.25 -8.59
N ASP A 59 9.89 -4.97 -8.44
CA ASP A 59 10.31 -4.15 -7.31
C ASP A 59 9.42 -4.32 -6.06
N GLY A 60 8.49 -5.28 -6.09
CA GLY A 60 7.53 -5.56 -5.02
C GLY A 60 6.40 -4.53 -4.95
N THR A 61 6.16 -3.75 -6.01
CA THR A 61 5.05 -2.79 -6.03
C THR A 61 3.72 -3.52 -6.23
N CYS A 62 2.84 -3.39 -5.24
CA CYS A 62 1.48 -3.92 -5.30
C CYS A 62 0.45 -2.79 -5.25
N THR A 63 -0.73 -3.07 -5.80
CA THR A 63 -1.87 -2.15 -5.75
C THR A 63 -2.83 -2.49 -4.62
N MET A 64 -3.39 -1.48 -3.95
CA MET A 64 -4.38 -1.65 -2.90
C MET A 64 -5.49 -0.60 -3.01
N SER A 65 -6.75 -1.00 -2.81
CA SER A 65 -7.87 -0.06 -2.83
C SER A 65 -7.81 0.92 -1.63
N ASP A 66 -8.49 2.07 -1.74
CA ASP A 66 -8.64 2.98 -0.60
C ASP A 66 -9.29 2.29 0.62
N TYR A 67 -10.24 1.37 0.36
CA TYR A 67 -10.95 0.63 1.39
C TYR A 67 -10.02 -0.31 2.15
N ASP A 68 -9.25 -1.12 1.44
CA ASP A 68 -8.34 -2.10 2.05
C ASP A 68 -7.22 -1.40 2.82
N LEU A 69 -6.61 -0.38 2.20
CA LEU A 69 -5.54 0.37 2.84
C LEU A 69 -6.05 1.13 4.07
N SER A 70 -7.28 1.65 4.04
CA SER A 70 -7.89 2.30 5.20
C SER A 70 -8.06 1.35 6.39
N ARG A 71 -8.42 0.09 6.16
CA ARG A 71 -8.67 -0.90 7.21
C ARG A 71 -7.41 -1.61 7.71
N ARG A 72 -6.47 -1.86 6.81
CA ARG A 72 -5.31 -2.75 7.07
C ARG A 72 -4.01 -1.98 7.24
N GLY A 73 -3.93 -0.75 6.74
CA GLY A 73 -2.73 0.07 6.82
C GLY A 73 -2.63 0.90 8.09
N LYS A 74 -1.41 1.01 8.60
CA LYS A 74 -1.03 1.93 9.69
C LYS A 74 0.27 2.65 9.33
N VAL A 75 0.27 3.99 9.35
CA VAL A 75 1.50 4.78 9.17
C VAL A 75 2.32 4.72 10.46
N ILE A 76 3.60 4.39 10.35
CA ILE A 76 4.54 4.27 11.47
C ILE A 76 5.64 5.34 11.46
N GLY A 77 5.93 5.92 10.30
CA GLY A 77 6.87 7.02 10.16
C GLY A 77 6.41 7.98 9.07
N ASP A 78 5.95 9.15 9.49
CA ASP A 78 5.84 10.33 8.61
C ASP A 78 7.03 11.20 9.02
N LYS A 79 8.18 11.03 8.36
CA LYS A 79 9.37 11.85 8.67
C LYS A 79 8.97 13.30 8.41
N ARG A 80 8.85 14.07 9.51
CA ARG A 80 8.55 15.50 9.52
C ARG A 80 9.67 16.30 8.86
#